data_AF-A0A7Y4H0B5-F1
#
_entry.id   AF-A0A7Y4H0B5-F1
#
_cell.length_a   1.000
_cell.length_b   1.000
_cell.length_c   1.000
_cell.angle_alpha   90.00
_cell.angle_beta   90.00
_cell.angle_gamma   90.00
#
_symmetry.space_group_name_H-M   'P 1'
#
loop_
_entity.id
_entity.type
_entity.pdbx_description
1 polymer ?
#
loop_
_entity_poly.entity_id
_entity_poly.type
_entity_poly.pdbx_seq_one_letter_code
_entity_poly.pdbx_strand_id
1 'polypeptide(L)'
;MRICGIKLRHDGAIALVEDGRLIFCVEQEKRGNNYRYQAIDNLDAIVAVLAEHGLDPRDVDQFVVDGGWWREGFQVLSGAEPVTLKWASYAERDAEGLLDSR
;
A
#
# COMPACT_ATOMS: atom_id res chain seq x y z
N MET A 1 -5.16 15.83 -7.46
CA MET A 1 -4.48 15.12 -6.38
C MET A 1 -4.55 13.62 -6.65
N ARG A 2 -3.40 12.98 -6.75
CA ARG A 2 -3.20 11.55 -7.00
C ARG A 2 -2.71 10.85 -5.75
N ILE A 3 -3.51 9.93 -5.24
CA ILE A 3 -3.21 9.13 -4.07
C ILE A 3 -3.03 7.68 -4.51
N CYS A 4 -1.88 7.10 -4.21
CA CYS A 4 -1.63 5.67 -4.41
C CYS A 4 -1.79 4.94 -3.08
N GLY A 5 -2.89 4.19 -2.95
CA GLY A 5 -3.16 3.28 -1.84
C GLY A 5 -2.49 1.94 -2.07
N ILE A 6 -1.77 1.44 -1.07
CA ILE A 6 -1.00 0.21 -1.11
C ILE A 6 -1.45 -0.70 0.02
N LYS A 7 -1.86 -1.91 -0.33
CA LYS A 7 -2.04 -3.03 0.59
C LYS A 7 -0.86 -3.97 0.46
N LEU A 8 -0.06 -4.14 1.50
CA LEU A 8 1.19 -4.92 1.40
C LEU A 8 1.00 -6.42 1.63
N ARG A 9 0.12 -6.80 2.57
CA ARG A 9 0.05 -8.18 3.07
C ARG A 9 -0.97 -9.02 2.32
N HIS A 10 -1.89 -9.65 3.05
CA HIS A 10 -2.89 -10.57 2.50
C HIS A 10 -3.66 -9.88 1.36
N ASP A 11 -3.65 -10.45 0.17
CA ASP A 11 -4.18 -9.81 -1.05
C ASP A 11 -3.50 -8.47 -1.34
N GLY A 12 -2.19 -8.53 -1.53
CA GLY A 12 -1.40 -7.36 -1.85
C GLY A 12 -2.00 -6.62 -3.05
N ALA A 13 -2.20 -5.32 -2.92
CA ALA A 13 -2.94 -4.54 -3.91
C ALA A 13 -2.43 -3.11 -4.03
N ILE A 14 -2.57 -2.54 -5.22
CA ILE A 14 -2.16 -1.16 -5.54
C ILE A 14 -3.35 -0.48 -6.22
N ALA A 15 -3.81 0.63 -5.66
CA ALA A 15 -4.91 1.42 -6.20
C ALA A 15 -4.53 2.88 -6.33
N LEU A 16 -4.86 3.50 -7.46
CA LEU A 16 -4.67 4.94 -7.65
C LEU A 16 -6.02 5.64 -7.68
N VAL A 17 -6.15 6.68 -6.87
CA VAL A 17 -7.28 7.60 -6.86
C VAL A 17 -6.80 8.96 -7.33
N GLU A 18 -7.47 9.54 -8.32
CA GLU A 18 -7.21 10.90 -8.81
C GLU A 18 -8.47 11.74 -8.62
N ASP A 19 -8.35 12.84 -7.86
CA ASP A 19 -9.45 13.79 -7.61
C ASP A 19 -10.75 13.11 -7.14
N GLY A 20 -10.61 12.13 -6.24
CA GLY A 20 -11.71 11.36 -5.68
C GLY A 20 -12.27 10.25 -6.57
N ARG A 21 -11.65 9.97 -7.73
CA ARG A 21 -12.05 8.91 -8.65
C ARG A 21 -11.03 7.78 -8.66
N LEU A 22 -11.50 6.54 -8.58
CA LEU A 22 -10.64 5.36 -8.76
C LEU A 22 -10.21 5.26 -10.23
N ILE A 23 -8.91 5.34 -10.48
CA ILE A 23 -8.31 5.21 -11.82
C ILE A 23 -8.01 3.75 -12.12
N PHE A 24 -7.40 3.05 -11.17
CA PHE A 24 -7.21 1.60 -11.25
C PHE A 24 -7.07 0.98 -9.86
N CYS A 25 -7.28 -0.32 -9.79
CA CYS A 25 -6.96 -1.17 -8.64
C CYS A 25 -6.44 -2.52 -9.17
N VAL A 26 -5.24 -2.91 -8.75
CA VAL A 26 -4.58 -4.15 -9.16
C VAL A 26 -4.29 -4.97 -7.92
N GLU A 27 -4.79 -6.21 -7.91
CA GLU A 27 -4.53 -7.20 -6.86
C GLU A 27 -3.50 -8.23 -7.36
N GLN A 28 -2.47 -8.50 -6.55
CA GLN A 28 -1.36 -9.37 -6.92
C GLN A 28 -1.79 -10.79 -7.25
N GLU A 29 -2.78 -11.35 -6.54
CA GLU A 29 -3.27 -12.70 -6.81
C GLU A 29 -3.95 -12.86 -8.18
N LYS A 30 -4.42 -11.75 -8.78
CA LYS A 30 -5.05 -11.76 -10.11
C LYS A 30 -4.03 -11.67 -11.24
N ARG A 31 -2.77 -11.37 -10.92
CA ARG A 31 -1.68 -11.18 -11.88
C ARG A 31 -0.98 -12.50 -12.15
N GLY A 32 -0.76 -12.81 -13.42
CA GLY A 32 0.12 -13.91 -13.83
C GLY A 32 -0.21 -15.28 -13.24
N ASN A 33 -1.46 -15.51 -12.83
CA ASN A 33 -1.87 -16.71 -12.08
C ASN A 33 -1.03 -16.93 -10.80
N ASN A 34 -0.72 -15.85 -10.10
CA ASN A 34 -0.09 -15.89 -8.78
C ASN A 34 -0.93 -16.69 -7.78
N TYR A 35 -0.30 -17.08 -6.68
CA TYR A 35 -1.00 -17.72 -5.58
C TYR A 35 -2.06 -16.79 -4.98
N ARG A 36 -3.10 -17.40 -4.39
CA ARG A 36 -4.06 -16.66 -3.56
C ARG A 36 -3.35 -15.96 -2.41
N TYR A 37 -3.85 -14.79 -2.04
CA TYR A 37 -3.33 -13.99 -0.92
C TYR A 37 -1.89 -13.50 -1.11
N GLN A 38 -1.40 -13.44 -2.35
CA GLN A 38 -0.05 -12.99 -2.69
C GLN A 38 0.21 -11.59 -2.12
N ALA A 39 1.27 -11.45 -1.33
CA ALA A 39 1.72 -10.19 -0.77
C ALA A 39 2.55 -9.37 -1.78
N ILE A 40 2.74 -8.09 -1.48
CA ILE A 40 3.77 -7.23 -2.08
C ILE A 40 4.94 -7.18 -1.09
N ASP A 41 5.97 -7.96 -1.37
CA ASP A 41 7.23 -8.00 -0.60
C ASP A 41 8.36 -7.19 -1.25
N ASN A 42 8.20 -6.79 -2.52
CA ASN A 42 9.10 -5.89 -3.23
C ASN A 42 8.33 -4.67 -3.76
N LEU A 43 8.78 -3.46 -3.39
CA LEU A 43 8.16 -2.20 -3.76
C LEU A 43 8.27 -1.88 -5.26
N ASP A 44 9.16 -2.55 -6.00
CA ASP A 44 9.26 -2.42 -7.46
C ASP A 44 7.97 -2.84 -8.17
N ALA A 45 7.15 -3.70 -7.54
CA ALA A 45 5.81 -4.04 -8.05
C ALA A 45 4.91 -2.79 -8.18
N ILE A 46 5.04 -1.82 -7.26
CA ILE A 46 4.27 -0.56 -7.29
C ILE A 46 4.71 0.27 -8.51
N VAL A 47 6.02 0.36 -8.74
CA VAL A 47 6.58 1.09 -9.89
C VAL A 47 6.13 0.45 -11.21
N ALA A 48 6.17 -0.88 -11.30
CA ALA A 48 5.74 -1.61 -12.48
C ALA A 48 4.25 -1.37 -12.78
N VAL A 49 3.37 -1.46 -11.77
CA VAL A 49 1.94 -1.20 -11.95
C VAL A 49 1.67 0.24 -12.36
N LEU A 50 2.33 1.23 -11.75
CA LEU A 50 2.20 2.64 -12.18
C LEU A 50 2.62 2.82 -13.64
N ALA A 51 3.75 2.22 -14.04
CA ALA A 51 4.26 2.30 -15.40
C ALA A 51 3.33 1.65 -16.43
N GLU A 52 2.66 0.54 -16.08
CA GLU A 52 1.63 -0.09 -16.93
C GLU A 52 0.45 0.84 -17.21
N HIS A 53 0.19 1.78 -16.30
CA HIS A 53 -0.82 2.82 -16.44
C HIS A 53 -0.24 4.16 -16.96
N GLY A 54 1.01 4.16 -17.45
CA GLY A 54 1.66 5.33 -18.03
C GLY A 54 2.06 6.40 -17.02
N LEU A 55 2.24 6.03 -15.75
CA LEU A 55 2.58 6.95 -14.67
C LEU A 55 3.99 6.67 -14.13
N ASP A 56 4.69 7.75 -13.79
CA ASP A 56 5.91 7.71 -12.99
C ASP A 56 5.54 7.83 -11.50
N PRO A 57 6.25 7.18 -10.56
CA PRO A 57 6.03 7.40 -9.12
C PRO A 57 6.07 8.87 -8.69
N ARG A 58 6.81 9.73 -9.40
CA ARG A 58 6.86 11.19 -9.17
C ARG A 58 5.56 11.92 -9.55
N ASP A 59 4.67 11.28 -10.29
CA ASP A 59 3.34 11.81 -10.63
C ASP A 59 2.33 11.61 -9.49
N VAL A 60 2.67 10.82 -8.46
CA VAL A 60 1.81 10.54 -7.31
C VAL A 60 2.09 11.56 -6.21
N ASP A 61 1.06 12.28 -5.77
CA ASP A 61 1.17 13.30 -4.72
C ASP A 61 1.33 12.67 -3.33
N GLN A 62 0.69 11.52 -3.10
CA GLN A 62 0.70 10.85 -1.81
C GLN A 62 0.63 9.32 -1.94
N PHE A 63 1.49 8.63 -1.20
CA PHE A 63 1.39 7.20 -0.99
C PHE A 63 0.77 6.92 0.38
N VAL A 64 -0.18 5.99 0.42
CA VAL A 64 -0.83 5.55 1.65
C VAL A 64 -0.67 4.04 1.75
N VAL A 65 0.05 3.59 2.76
CA VAL A 65 0.31 2.16 2.99
C VAL A 65 -0.64 1.66 4.06
N ASP A 66 -1.21 0.46 3.86
CA ASP A 66 -2.05 -0.17 4.86
C ASP A 66 -1.29 -0.40 6.16
N GLY A 67 -2.01 -0.27 7.27
CA GLY A 67 -1.47 -0.61 8.58
C GLY A 67 -1.34 -2.11 8.79
N GLY A 68 -0.98 -2.51 10.00
CA GLY A 68 -0.98 -3.91 10.43
C GLY A 68 -1.37 -4.06 11.89
N TRP A 69 -1.51 -5.30 12.39
CA TRP A 69 -1.78 -5.51 13.81
C TRP A 69 -0.54 -5.23 14.67
N TRP A 70 0.64 -5.60 14.18
CA TRP A 70 1.94 -5.43 14.85
C TRP A 70 2.66 -4.16 14.39
N ARG A 71 3.57 -3.64 15.23
CA ARG A 71 4.25 -2.34 15.04
C ARG A 71 5.74 -2.42 14.78
N GLU A 72 6.31 -3.61 14.76
CA GLU A 72 7.74 -3.85 14.51
C GLU A 72 8.19 -3.51 13.08
N GLY A 73 7.29 -2.93 12.29
CA GLY A 73 7.50 -2.64 10.89
C GLY A 73 7.48 -3.92 10.06
N PHE A 74 7.52 -3.77 8.75
CA PHE A 74 7.59 -4.89 7.84
C PHE A 74 8.80 -4.74 6.94
N GLN A 75 9.59 -5.80 6.83
CA GLN A 75 10.73 -5.83 5.92
C GLN A 75 10.23 -6.11 4.50
N VAL A 76 10.55 -5.21 3.59
CA VAL A 76 10.29 -5.32 2.15
C VAL A 76 11.59 -5.10 1.39
N LEU A 77 11.59 -5.39 0.11
CA LEU A 77 12.67 -5.04 -0.82
C LEU A 77 12.34 -3.73 -1.55
N SER A 78 13.36 -2.93 -1.80
CA SER A 78 13.35 -1.82 -2.76
C SER A 78 14.50 -2.07 -3.74
N GLY A 79 14.20 -2.50 -4.96
CA GLY A 79 15.20 -3.17 -5.79
C GLY A 79 15.72 -4.45 -5.10
N ALA A 80 17.02 -4.51 -4.86
CA ALA A 80 17.67 -5.60 -4.12
C ALA A 80 17.89 -5.30 -2.63
N GLU A 81 17.62 -4.07 -2.18
CA GLU A 81 17.94 -3.63 -0.83
C GLU A 81 16.77 -3.87 0.13
N PRO A 82 17.00 -4.50 1.29
CA PRO A 82 15.96 -4.65 2.30
C PRO A 82 15.71 -3.34 3.04
N VAL A 83 14.44 -2.97 3.18
CA VAL A 83 13.98 -1.76 3.87
C VAL A 83 12.93 -2.13 4.92
N THR A 84 13.00 -1.49 6.09
CA THR A 84 11.95 -1.62 7.12
C THR A 84 10.92 -0.51 6.94
N LEU A 85 9.71 -0.87 6.52
CA LEU A 85 8.58 0.05 6.49
C LEU A 85 7.95 0.15 7.88
N LYS A 86 7.82 1.38 8.38
CA LYS A 86 7.01 1.69 9.55
C LYS A 86 5.58 1.95 9.09
N TRP A 87 4.61 1.32 9.74
CA TRP A 87 3.18 1.49 9.43
C TRP A 87 2.36 1.75 10.69
N ALA A 88 1.11 2.21 10.51
CA ALA A 88 0.17 2.39 11.60
C ALA A 88 -0.36 1.03 12.09
N SER A 89 -0.72 0.95 13.37
CA SER A 89 -1.45 -0.23 13.86
C SER A 89 -2.94 -0.09 13.55
N TYR A 90 -3.63 -1.20 13.25
CA TYR A 90 -5.10 -1.22 13.22
C TYR A 90 -5.73 -1.04 14.60
N ALA A 91 -5.00 -1.34 15.67
CA ALA A 91 -5.48 -1.14 17.03
C ALA A 91 -5.20 0.29 17.49
N GLU A 92 -6.28 1.02 17.81
CA GLU A 92 -6.19 2.29 18.52
C GLU A 92 -5.68 2.02 19.94
N ARG A 93 -4.62 2.71 20.35
CA ARG A 93 -4.01 2.46 21.67
C ARG A 93 -4.62 3.32 22.76
N ASP A 94 -4.96 4.55 22.41
CA ASP A 94 -5.45 5.57 23.32
C ASP A 94 -6.92 5.86 22.99
N ALA A 95 -7.73 4.79 23.00
CA ALA A 95 -9.15 4.87 22.64
C ALA A 95 -9.97 5.67 23.66
N GLU A 96 -9.45 5.86 24.89
CA GLU A 96 -10.08 6.71 25.89
C GLU A 96 -10.07 8.17 25.42
N GLY A 97 -11.26 8.78 25.35
CA GLY A 97 -11.40 10.18 24.93
C GLY A 97 -11.38 10.42 23.42
N LEU A 98 -11.12 9.41 22.59
CA LEU A 98 -11.00 9.59 21.14
C LEU A 98 -12.33 10.01 20.47
N LEU A 99 -13.45 9.54 21.03
CA LEU A 99 -14.80 9.92 20.61
C LEU A 99 -15.39 11.05 21.45
N ASP A 100 -14.65 11.53 22.46
CA ASP A 100 -15.06 12.64 23.33
C ASP A 100 -14.69 13.98 22.67
N SER A 101 -15.07 14.16 21.40
CA SER A 101 -15.02 15.47 20.77
C SER A 101 -16.19 16.31 21.28
N ARG A 102 -15.86 17.42 21.95
CA ARG A 102 -16.77 18.56 22.18
C ARG A 102 -16.64 19.59 21.08
#